data_AF-A0A5J5CH69-F1
#
_entry.id   AF-A0A5J5CH69-F1
#
_cell.length_a   1.000
_cell.length_b   1.000
_cell.length_c   1.000
_cell.angle_alpha   90.00
_cell.angle_beta   90.00
_cell.angle_gamma   90.00
#
_symmetry.space_group_name_H-M   'P 1'
#
loop_
_entity.id
_entity.type
_entity.pdbx_description
1 polymer ?
#
loop_
_entity_poly.entity_id
_entity_poly.type
_entity_poly.pdbx_seq_one_letter_code
_entity_poly.pdbx_strand_id
1 'polypeptide(L)' 'FVWFCVFVSAFIGRFVTEQQILGDPQDVPVTDPEVISSAEFSVSEYNYANTRTNYKLVEITSAKIQVTLKLILVR' A
#
# COMPACT_ATOMS: atom_id res chain seq x y z
N PHE A 1 -22.82 -2.83 -31.67
CA PHE A 1 -22.18 -3.58 -30.57
C PHE A 1 -20.70 -3.23 -30.39
N VAL A 2 -19.87 -3.25 -31.44
CA VAL A 2 -18.43 -2.92 -31.38
C VAL A 2 -18.14 -1.51 -30.82
N TRP A 3 -18.94 -0.50 -31.18
CA TRP A 3 -18.77 0.87 -30.68
C TRP A 3 -18.92 0.95 -29.15
N PHE A 4 -19.87 0.21 -28.57
CA PHE A 4 -20.05 0.17 -27.12
C PHE A 4 -18.82 -0.42 -26.42
N CYS A 5 -18.21 -1.46 -26.99
CA CYS A 5 -16.97 -2.03 -26.47
C CYS A 5 -15.81 -1.03 -26.53
N VAL A 6 -15.64 -0.27 -27.62
CA VAL A 6 -14.59 0.75 -27.74
C VAL A 6 -14.80 1.88 -26.71
N PHE A 7 -16.05 2.29 -26.49
CA PHE A 7 -16.39 3.34 -25.52
C PHE A 7 -16.12 2.88 -24.08
N VAL A 8 -16.51 1.65 -23.71
CA VAL A 8 -16.23 1.07 -22.39
C VAL A 8 -14.73 0.86 -22.17
N SER A 9 -14.00 0.41 -23.20
CA SER A 9 -12.54 0.22 -23.14
C SER A 9 -11.79 1.52 -22.91
N ALA A 10 -12.21 2.60 -23.57
CA ALA A 10 -11.63 3.92 -23.40
C ALA A 10 -11.89 4.48 -21.98
N PHE A 11 -13.06 4.21 -21.40
CA PHE A 11 -13.36 4.60 -20.01
C PHE A 11 -12.57 3.80 -18.98
N ILE A 12 -12.47 2.47 -19.12
CA ILE A 12 -11.66 1.63 -18.21
C ILE A 12 -10.17 1.99 -18.29
N GLY A 13 -9.66 2.21 -19.51
CA GLY A 13 -8.27 2.66 -19.70
C GLY A 13 -8.00 4.02 -19.05
N ARG A 14 -8.96 4.95 -19.06
CA ARG A 14 -8.83 6.25 -18.40
C ARG A 14 -8.85 6.14 -16.87
N PHE A 15 -9.65 5.25 -16.30
CA PHE A 15 -9.72 5.01 -14.85
C PHE A 15 -8.46 4.34 -14.28
N VAL A 16 -7.86 3.38 -14.98
CA VAL A 16 -6.57 2.78 -14.58
C VAL A 16 -5.42 3.80 -14.66
N THR A 17 -5.61 4.83 -15.48
CA THR A 17 -4.66 5.94 -15.66
C THR A 17 -4.99 7.16 -14.79
N GLU A 18 -6.10 7.17 -14.05
CA GLU A 18 -6.40 8.15 -12.99
C GLU A 18 -5.57 7.81 -11.73
N GLN A 19 -4.27 8.07 -11.87
CA GLN A 19 -3.48 8.80 -10.90
C GLN A 19 -3.48 8.24 -9.47
N GLN A 20 -2.98 7.00 -9.34
CA GLN A 20 -2.05 6.77 -8.25
C GLN A 20 -0.84 7.68 -8.53
N ILE A 21 -0.90 8.95 -8.11
CA ILE A 21 0.31 9.79 -8.00
C ILE A 21 1.10 9.12 -6.89
N LEU A 22 1.90 8.17 -7.33
CA LEU A 22 2.74 7.38 -6.50
C LEU A 22 4.02 8.18 -6.38
N GLY A 23 4.27 8.74 -5.19
CA GLY A 23 5.60 9.26 -4.88
C GLY A 23 6.61 8.14 -5.06
N ASP A 24 7.81 8.47 -5.53
CA ASP A 24 8.90 7.48 -5.55
C ASP A 24 9.18 7.01 -4.11
N PRO A 25 9.33 5.70 -3.84
CA PRO A 25 9.62 5.21 -2.50
C PRO A 25 10.95 5.80 -2.02
N GLN A 26 10.91 6.51 -0.89
CA GLN A 26 12.13 7.06 -0.29
C GLN A 26 12.58 6.18 0.85
N ASP A 27 13.90 5.94 0.92
CA ASP A 27 14.51 5.29 2.07
C ASP A 27 14.34 6.18 3.30
N VAL A 28 13.85 5.58 4.39
CA VAL A 28 13.66 6.26 5.67
C VAL A 28 14.49 5.58 6.76
N PRO A 29 14.93 6.33 7.78
CA PRO A 29 15.66 5.74 8.90
C PRO A 29 14.84 4.66 9.59
N VAL A 30 15.44 3.52 9.87
CA VAL A 30 14.78 2.42 10.62
C VAL A 30 14.50 2.79 12.08
N THR A 31 15.14 3.85 12.58
CA THR A 31 14.93 4.42 13.91
C THR A 31 13.74 5.38 13.97
N ASP A 32 13.08 5.62 12.84
CA ASP A 32 11.91 6.49 12.80
C ASP A 32 10.76 5.86 13.61
N PRO A 33 10.11 6.61 14.52
CA PRO A 33 9.02 6.09 15.34
C PRO A 33 7.81 5.59 14.52
N GLU A 34 7.55 6.18 13.35
CA GLU A 34 6.50 5.73 12.44
C GLU A 34 6.83 4.37 11.83
N VAL A 35 8.11 4.13 11.49
CA VAL A 35 8.59 2.85 11.00
C VAL A 35 8.50 1.76 12.09
N ILE A 36 8.92 2.08 13.33
CA ILE A 36 8.86 1.13 14.45
C ILE A 36 7.40 0.76 14.76
N SER A 37 6.51 1.75 14.87
CA SER A 37 5.08 1.49 15.14
C SER A 37 4.41 0.69 14.02
N SER A 38 4.76 0.94 12.76
CA SER A 38 4.26 0.18 11.61
C SER A 38 4.73 -1.29 11.63
N ALA A 39 5.99 -1.52 12.03
CA ALA A 39 6.55 -2.86 12.15
C ALA A 39 5.91 -3.64 13.31
N GLU A 40 5.70 -3.00 14.46
CA GLU A 40 4.99 -3.59 15.61
C GLU A 40 3.54 -3.94 15.25
N PHE A 41 2.83 -3.04 14.55
CA PHE A 41 1.48 -3.29 14.07
C PHE A 41 1.44 -4.54 13.17
N SER A 42 2.36 -4.62 12.22
CA SER A 42 2.46 -5.76 11.29
C SER A 42 2.71 -7.09 12.01
N VAL A 43 3.58 -7.10 13.02
CA VAL A 43 3.83 -8.30 13.84
C VAL A 43 2.59 -8.68 14.65
N SER A 44 1.87 -7.69 15.18
CA SER A 44 0.66 -7.93 15.97
C SER A 44 -0.46 -8.55 15.14
N GLU A 45 -0.71 -8.03 13.92
CA GLU A 45 -1.67 -8.58 12.96
C GLU A 45 -1.25 -9.99 12.50
N TYR A 46 0.03 -10.19 12.25
CA TYR A 46 0.55 -11.50 11.87
C TYR A 46 0.34 -12.54 12.96
N ASN A 47 0.58 -12.19 14.22
CA ASN A 47 0.31 -13.05 15.38
C ASN A 47 -1.18 -13.29 15.59
N TYR A 48 -2.02 -12.27 15.35
CA TYR A 48 -3.47 -12.42 15.42
C TYR A 48 -3.99 -13.44 14.39
N ALA A 49 -3.47 -13.38 13.16
CA ALA A 49 -3.77 -14.36 12.12
C ALA A 49 -3.18 -15.75 12.40
N ASN A 50 -2.07 -15.84 13.15
CA ASN A 50 -1.36 -17.08 13.46
C ASN A 50 -1.41 -17.42 14.96
N THR A 51 -2.47 -18.12 15.38
CA THR A 51 -2.68 -18.49 16.80
C THR A 51 -1.76 -19.60 17.34
N ARG A 52 -0.91 -20.20 16.49
CA ARG A 52 -0.05 -21.34 16.87
C ARG A 52 1.29 -20.93 17.45
N THR A 53 1.82 -19.76 17.06
CA THR A 53 3.16 -19.33 17.42
C THR A 53 3.19 -17.82 17.60
N ASN A 54 3.82 -17.35 18.67
CA ASN A 54 4.04 -15.92 18.90
C ASN A 54 5.38 -15.49 18.29
N TYR A 55 5.32 -14.53 17.38
CA TYR A 55 6.49 -13.89 16.78
C TYR A 55 6.76 -12.54 17.46
N LYS A 56 8.04 -12.15 17.51
CA LYS A 56 8.47 -10.86 18.05
C LYS A 56 9.32 -10.13 17.00
N LEU A 57 9.23 -8.81 17.00
CA LEU A 57 10.13 -7.96 16.24
C LEU A 57 11.56 -8.14 16.77
N VAL A 58 12.54 -8.33 15.88
CA VAL A 58 13.97 -8.48 16.24
C VAL A 58 14.77 -7.30 15.73
N GLU A 59 14.71 -7.04 14.42
CA GLU A 59 15.44 -5.97 13.77
C GLU A 59 14.71 -5.55 12.49
N ILE A 60 14.78 -4.26 12.16
CA ILE A 60 14.27 -3.71 10.90
C ILE A 60 15.47 -3.46 9.98
N THR A 61 15.59 -4.25 8.91
CA THR A 61 16.76 -4.18 8.00
C THR A 61 16.64 -3.05 6.96
N SER A 62 15.43 -2.69 6.56
CA SER A 62 15.17 -1.64 5.56
C SER A 62 13.77 -1.07 5.77
N ALA A 63 13.64 0.24 5.58
CA ALA A 63 12.36 0.93 5.65
C ALA A 63 12.26 1.91 4.49
N LYS A 64 11.11 1.90 3.82
CA LYS A 64 10.79 2.79 2.71
C LYS A 64 9.42 3.38 2.94
N ILE A 65 9.30 4.68 2.75
CA ILE A 65 8.02 5.38 2.79
C ILE A 65 7.59 5.75 1.38
N GLN A 66 6.30 5.58 1.11
CA GLN A 66 5.73 5.93 -0.18
C GLN A 66 4.41 6.66 0.04
N VAL A 67 4.38 7.93 -0.37
CA VAL A 67 3.15 8.71 -0.34
C VAL A 67 2.28 8.28 -1.52
N THR A 68 1.13 7.68 -1.18
CA THR A 68 0.12 7.30 -2.17
C THR A 68 -1.12 8.17 -1.96
N LEU A 69 -1.46 8.99 -2.96
CA LEU A 69 -2.75 9.65 -3.00
C LEU A 69 -3.80 8.65 -3.49
N LYS A 70 -4.68 8.21 -2.60
CA LYS A 70 -5.86 7.45 -2.99
C LYS A 70 -7.01 8.42 -3.25
N LEU A 71 -7.23 8.77 -4.52
CA LEU A 71 -8.41 9.51 -4.93
C LEU A 71 -9.63 8.59 -4.81
N ILE A 72 -10.40 8.71 -3.72
CA ILE A 72 -11.69 8.03 -3.58
C ILE A 72 -12.71 8.86 -4.37
N LEU A 73 -13.02 8.41 -5.59
CA LEU A 73 -14.13 8.97 -6.36
C LEU A 73 -15.43 8.48 -5.73
N VAL A 74 -16.04 9.31 -4.89
CA VAL A 74 -17.42 9.12 -4.41
C VAL A 74 -18.32 9.23 -5.64
N ARG A 75 -18.83 8.10 -6.13
CA ARG A 75 -19.90 8.05 -7.14
C ARG A 75 -21.25 8.12 -6.46
#